data_AF-A0A9D8QNL5-F1
#
_entry.id   AF-A0A9D8QNL5-F1
#
_cell.length_a   1.000
_cell.length_b   1.000
_cell.length_c   1.000
_cell.angle_alpha   90.00
_cell.angle_beta   90.00
_cell.angle_gamma   90.00
#
_symmetry.space_group_name_H-M   'P 1'
#
loop_
_entity.id
_entity.type
_entity.pdbx_description
1 polymer ?
#
loop_
_entity_poly.entity_id
_entity_poly.type
_entity_poly.pdbx_seq_one_letter_code
_entity_poly.pdbx_strand_id
1 'polypeptide(L)'
;MKKKNDIKRDLRYLQLLALSFPTIADASTEIINLQAIQNLPKGTEHFLADLHGEYKAFQHVLKNASGNIKRKVNDIFGNTLREAEKRELCTLIYYPEQKIQLVKAQEEDLNDWYHITIHQLVNVCRNVSSKYTRSKVRKSLPQEFAYIIEELLHESTDDHNKAAYVNVIIDTIISTGRADDFICAIAAVIQRLAIDRLHILGDIYDRGTGAHIILDTLAQYHKWDITWGNHDILWMGAAAGNDACICNVIRLSLRYANMRTLEDGYGISLLPLATWAMEKYDDDPCKGFEPSTSGGADQTDEKTRRLMAQMHKAVSVLQFKIEAEIYERHPEWGMASRVELFRSLLSGNEGKGWLTAEERELIKKLHHSFRVSEKLQGHIRLLLSHGAMYNICNDNLLFHA
;
A
#
# COMPACT_ATOMS: atom_id res chain seq x y z
N MET A 1 -2.77 49.07 -4.44
CA MET A 1 -1.81 49.08 -5.57
C MET A 1 -0.92 47.83 -5.71
N LYS A 2 -0.91 46.85 -4.79
CA LYS A 2 -0.08 45.62 -4.93
C LYS A 2 -0.54 44.63 -6.03
N LYS A 3 -1.82 44.58 -6.42
CA LYS A 3 -2.37 43.59 -7.39
C LYS A 3 -1.96 43.78 -8.86
N LYS A 4 -1.58 44.98 -9.31
CA LYS A 4 -1.29 45.24 -10.75
C LYS A 4 0.09 44.74 -11.21
N ASN A 5 1.05 44.54 -10.29
CA ASN A 5 2.39 44.07 -10.61
C ASN A 5 2.51 42.54 -10.75
N ASP A 6 1.48 41.77 -10.35
CA ASP A 6 1.46 40.30 -10.51
C ASP A 6 1.00 39.84 -11.90
N ILE A 7 0.07 40.56 -12.54
CA ILE A 7 -0.51 40.13 -13.83
C ILE A 7 0.56 39.98 -14.93
N LYS A 8 1.58 40.86 -14.93
CA LYS A 8 2.70 40.74 -15.89
C LYS A 8 3.64 39.59 -15.55
N ARG A 9 3.84 39.26 -14.27
CA ARG A 9 4.63 38.10 -13.83
C ARG A 9 3.95 36.79 -14.19
N ASP A 10 2.62 36.76 -14.07
CA ASP A 10 1.81 35.56 -14.28
C ASP A 10 1.20 35.47 -15.68
N LEU A 11 1.57 36.37 -16.61
CA LEU A 11 0.96 36.43 -17.96
C LEU A 11 1.04 35.07 -18.67
N ARG A 12 2.16 34.36 -18.52
CA ARG A 12 2.35 33.01 -19.07
C ARG A 12 1.35 32.02 -18.49
N TYR A 13 1.09 32.09 -17.17
CA TYR A 13 0.12 31.24 -16.49
C TYR A 13 -1.32 31.59 -16.90
N LEU A 14 -1.64 32.89 -16.99
CA LEU A 14 -2.95 33.37 -17.45
C LEU A 14 -3.23 32.99 -18.91
N GLN A 15 -2.22 33.02 -19.79
CA GLN A 15 -2.33 32.55 -21.16
C GLN A 15 -2.63 31.05 -21.24
N LEU A 16 -2.00 30.24 -20.38
CA LEU A 16 -2.30 28.81 -20.29
C LEU A 16 -3.72 28.57 -19.77
N LEU A 17 -4.14 29.30 -18.73
CA LEU A 17 -5.51 29.20 -18.22
C LEU A 17 -6.56 29.61 -19.25
N ALA A 18 -6.28 30.61 -20.09
CA ALA A 18 -7.18 31.03 -21.17
C ALA A 18 -7.42 29.94 -22.23
N LEU A 19 -6.52 28.94 -22.35
CA LEU A 19 -6.76 27.76 -23.19
C LEU A 19 -7.81 26.83 -22.57
N SER A 20 -7.84 26.70 -21.25
CA SER A 20 -8.80 25.87 -20.52
C SER A 20 -10.12 26.59 -20.19
N PHE A 21 -10.07 27.92 -20.04
CA PHE A 21 -11.22 28.78 -19.72
C PHE A 21 -11.26 29.98 -20.68
N PRO A 22 -11.70 29.78 -21.94
CA PRO A 22 -11.61 30.80 -22.99
C PRO A 22 -12.49 32.03 -22.75
N THR A 23 -13.58 31.87 -22.00
CA THR A 23 -14.54 32.95 -21.74
C THR A 23 -14.62 33.31 -20.26
N ILE A 24 -15.14 34.52 -19.99
CA ILE A 24 -15.46 34.96 -18.62
C ILE A 24 -16.46 33.99 -17.97
N ALA A 25 -17.40 33.43 -18.74
CA ALA A 25 -18.38 32.49 -18.24
C ALA A 25 -17.74 31.16 -17.80
N ASP A 26 -16.80 30.62 -18.59
CA ASP A 26 -16.08 29.38 -18.25
C ASP A 26 -15.28 29.56 -16.96
N ALA A 27 -14.51 30.65 -16.87
CA ALA A 27 -13.72 30.96 -15.70
C ALA A 27 -14.60 31.20 -14.45
N SER A 28 -15.70 31.93 -14.60
CA SER A 28 -16.63 32.21 -13.50
C SER A 28 -17.31 30.93 -13.00
N THR A 29 -17.71 30.05 -13.91
CA THR A 29 -18.33 28.75 -13.59
C THR A 29 -17.36 27.89 -12.79
N GLU A 30 -16.09 27.80 -13.21
CA GLU A 30 -15.09 27.03 -12.48
C GLU A 30 -14.76 27.66 -11.12
N ILE A 31 -14.70 28.99 -11.02
CA ILE A 31 -14.52 29.68 -9.73
C ILE A 31 -15.66 29.34 -8.77
N ILE A 32 -16.91 29.38 -9.23
CA ILE A 32 -18.09 29.01 -8.42
C ILE A 32 -17.98 27.56 -7.95
N ASN A 33 -17.62 26.63 -8.85
CA ASN A 33 -17.44 25.22 -8.52
C ASN A 33 -16.35 25.01 -7.47
N LEU A 34 -15.17 25.60 -7.67
CA LEU A 34 -14.03 25.46 -6.76
C LEU A 34 -14.31 26.10 -5.40
N GLN A 35 -14.98 27.26 -5.37
CA GLN A 35 -15.41 27.88 -4.11
C GLN A 35 -16.42 27.01 -3.36
N ALA A 36 -17.39 26.42 -4.05
CA ALA A 36 -18.34 25.50 -3.41
C ALA A 36 -17.61 24.27 -2.81
N ILE A 37 -16.63 23.71 -3.53
CA ILE A 37 -15.82 22.58 -3.03
C ILE A 37 -14.98 22.98 -1.82
N GLN A 38 -14.37 24.17 -1.82
CA GLN A 38 -13.57 24.65 -0.69
C GLN A 38 -14.38 24.83 0.60
N ASN A 39 -15.70 25.02 0.50
CA ASN A 39 -16.59 25.13 1.65
C ASN A 39 -17.07 23.76 2.19
N LEU A 40 -16.74 22.64 1.52
CA LEU A 40 -17.00 21.31 2.07
C LEU A 40 -15.99 20.97 3.17
N PRO A 41 -16.38 20.13 4.15
CA PRO A 41 -15.43 19.60 5.12
C PRO A 41 -14.28 18.89 4.43
N LYS A 42 -13.07 19.05 4.95
CA LYS A 42 -11.88 18.39 4.41
C LYS A 42 -12.06 16.86 4.44
N GLY A 43 -11.63 16.22 3.35
CA GLY A 43 -11.55 14.76 3.26
C GLY A 43 -10.62 14.16 4.34
N THR A 44 -10.86 12.90 4.67
CA THR A 44 -10.03 12.19 5.67
C THR A 44 -8.70 11.79 5.03
N GLU A 45 -7.60 12.29 5.58
CA GLU A 45 -6.25 11.86 5.21
C GLU A 45 -5.77 10.79 6.18
N HIS A 46 -5.16 9.75 5.63
CA HIS A 46 -4.72 8.59 6.40
C HIS A 46 -3.22 8.38 6.21
N PHE A 47 -2.46 8.48 7.30
CA PHE A 47 -1.00 8.32 7.30
C PHE A 47 -0.65 6.94 7.82
N LEU A 48 0.17 6.19 7.09
CA LEU A 48 0.67 4.86 7.47
C LEU A 48 2.19 4.82 7.36
N ALA A 49 2.84 4.31 8.39
CA ALA A 49 4.28 4.06 8.44
C ALA A 49 4.54 2.58 8.72
N ASP A 50 5.80 2.15 8.60
CA ASP A 50 6.30 0.83 9.02
C ASP A 50 5.52 -0.34 8.43
N LEU A 51 5.23 -0.29 7.13
CA LEU A 51 4.48 -1.34 6.44
C LEU A 51 5.26 -2.65 6.40
N HIS A 52 6.53 -2.59 6.01
CA HIS A 52 7.48 -3.71 6.03
C HIS A 52 6.87 -5.04 5.55
N GLY A 53 6.18 -5.03 4.41
CA GLY A 53 5.56 -6.21 3.82
C GLY A 53 4.42 -6.87 4.62
N GLU A 54 3.94 -6.27 5.72
CA GLU A 54 2.83 -6.75 6.56
C GLU A 54 1.46 -6.48 5.92
N TYR A 55 1.23 -7.13 4.78
CA TYR A 55 0.05 -6.87 3.93
C TYR A 55 -1.29 -7.12 4.63
N LYS A 56 -1.37 -8.09 5.56
CA LYS A 56 -2.61 -8.38 6.30
C LYS A 56 -3.00 -7.22 7.22
N ALA A 57 -2.02 -6.69 7.94
CA ALA A 57 -2.22 -5.53 8.80
C ALA A 57 -2.60 -4.30 7.95
N PHE A 58 -1.88 -4.08 6.85
CA PHE A 58 -2.19 -3.02 5.89
C PHE A 58 -3.63 -3.10 5.38
N GLN A 59 -4.06 -4.26 4.87
CA GLN A 59 -5.42 -4.47 4.39
C GLN A 59 -6.47 -4.26 5.48
N HIS A 60 -6.20 -4.73 6.71
CA HIS A 60 -7.10 -4.51 7.85
C HIS A 60 -7.26 -3.01 8.16
N VAL A 61 -6.17 -2.26 8.13
CA VAL A 61 -6.14 -0.81 8.39
C VAL A 61 -6.88 -0.02 7.30
N LEU A 62 -6.78 -0.44 6.03
CA LEU A 62 -7.58 0.15 4.96
C LEU A 62 -9.08 -0.13 5.15
N LYS A 63 -9.43 -1.38 5.50
CA LYS A 63 -10.82 -1.82 5.70
C LYS A 63 -11.49 -1.15 6.90
N ASN A 64 -10.75 -0.90 7.97
CA ASN A 64 -11.28 -0.25 9.17
C ASN A 64 -11.10 1.28 9.21
N ALA A 65 -10.35 1.82 8.24
CA ALA A 65 -9.95 3.23 8.16
C ALA A 65 -9.35 3.78 9.47
N SER A 66 -8.45 3.02 10.09
CA SER A 66 -7.88 3.26 11.43
C SER A 66 -8.93 3.58 12.49
N GLY A 67 -10.03 2.84 12.48
CA GLY A 67 -11.14 2.99 13.42
C GLY A 67 -12.08 4.16 13.12
N ASN A 68 -11.87 4.90 12.02
CA ASN A 68 -12.78 5.98 11.61
C ASN A 68 -14.20 5.43 11.35
N ILE A 69 -14.32 4.26 10.72
CA ILE A 69 -15.63 3.62 10.49
C ILE A 69 -16.33 3.30 11.81
N LYS A 70 -15.60 2.72 12.77
CA LYS A 70 -16.14 2.44 14.11
C LYS A 70 -16.64 3.71 14.80
N ARG A 71 -15.88 4.81 14.70
CA ARG A 71 -16.31 6.12 15.23
C ARG A 71 -17.61 6.56 14.59
N LYS A 72 -17.72 6.46 13.26
CA LYS A 72 -18.94 6.83 12.51
C LYS A 72 -20.15 5.99 12.85
N VAL A 73 -19.98 4.67 13.01
CA VAL A 73 -21.04 3.77 13.48
C VAL A 73 -21.51 4.18 14.88
N ASN A 74 -20.58 4.53 15.78
CA ASN A 74 -20.91 5.01 17.13
C ASN A 74 -21.62 6.36 17.12
N ASP A 75 -21.22 7.29 16.25
CA ASP A 75 -21.85 8.62 16.13
C ASP A 75 -23.30 8.51 15.65
N ILE A 76 -23.60 7.57 14.73
CA ILE A 76 -24.94 7.39 14.14
C ILE A 76 -25.85 6.59 15.07
N PHE A 77 -25.34 5.48 15.61
CA PHE A 77 -26.15 4.48 16.32
C PHE A 77 -25.88 4.42 17.83
N GLY A 78 -25.19 5.43 18.37
CA GLY A 78 -24.73 5.47 19.76
C GLY A 78 -25.80 5.10 20.78
N ASN A 79 -27.03 5.59 20.55
CA ASN A 79 -28.18 5.45 21.44
C ASN A 79 -29.22 4.43 20.94
N THR A 80 -29.06 3.88 19.74
CA THR A 80 -30.07 3.01 19.12
C THR A 80 -29.65 1.54 19.06
N LEU A 81 -28.34 1.27 19.00
CA LEU A 81 -27.80 -0.09 18.94
C LEU A 81 -26.95 -0.40 20.19
N ARG A 82 -26.92 -1.68 20.56
CA ARG A 82 -26.02 -2.21 21.58
C ARG A 82 -24.59 -2.31 21.04
N GLU A 83 -23.61 -2.33 21.95
CA GLU A 83 -22.20 -2.43 21.56
C GLU A 83 -21.87 -3.70 20.77
N ALA A 84 -22.57 -4.81 21.02
CA ALA A 84 -22.43 -6.04 20.24
C ALA A 84 -22.86 -5.81 18.77
N GLU A 85 -24.06 -5.27 18.57
CA GLU A 85 -24.64 -4.98 17.25
C GLU A 85 -23.74 -3.99 16.47
N LYS A 86 -23.19 -2.95 17.12
CA LYS A 86 -22.24 -2.03 16.50
C LYS A 86 -20.95 -2.73 16.04
N ARG A 87 -20.43 -3.67 16.83
CA ARG A 87 -19.24 -4.46 16.46
C ARG A 87 -19.53 -5.38 15.28
N GLU A 88 -20.71 -5.97 15.23
CA GLU A 88 -21.13 -6.80 14.10
C GLU A 88 -21.25 -6.00 12.81
N LEU A 89 -21.89 -4.82 12.87
CA LEU A 89 -21.97 -3.91 11.73
C LEU A 89 -20.59 -3.45 11.25
N CYS A 90 -19.68 -3.11 12.18
CA CYS A 90 -18.30 -2.79 11.82
C CYS A 90 -17.60 -3.97 11.14
N THR A 91 -17.74 -5.18 11.69
CA THR A 91 -17.13 -6.40 11.14
C THR A 91 -17.66 -6.70 9.75
N LEU A 92 -18.97 -6.52 9.53
CA LEU A 92 -19.60 -6.64 8.22
C LEU A 92 -19.03 -5.61 7.24
N ILE A 93 -18.87 -4.35 7.64
CA ILE A 93 -18.25 -3.34 6.77
C ILE A 93 -16.81 -3.72 6.44
N TYR A 94 -16.04 -4.27 7.38
CA TYR A 94 -14.62 -4.61 7.15
C TYR A 94 -14.45 -5.86 6.28
N TYR A 95 -15.30 -6.87 6.48
CA TYR A 95 -15.19 -8.21 5.91
C TYR A 95 -16.57 -8.73 5.48
N PRO A 96 -17.21 -8.09 4.47
CA PRO A 96 -18.62 -8.36 4.15
C PRO A 96 -18.84 -9.81 3.71
N GLU A 97 -18.03 -10.30 2.77
CA GLU A 97 -18.13 -11.68 2.26
C GLU A 97 -18.02 -12.72 3.39
N GLN A 98 -17.00 -12.60 4.25
CA GLN A 98 -16.78 -13.54 5.34
C GLN A 98 -17.91 -13.47 6.38
N LYS A 99 -18.37 -12.26 6.74
CA LYS A 99 -19.41 -12.09 7.76
C LYS A 99 -20.78 -12.55 7.24
N ILE A 100 -21.12 -12.32 5.98
CA ILE A 100 -22.37 -12.82 5.37
C ILE A 100 -22.43 -14.35 5.44
N GLN A 101 -21.33 -15.04 5.10
CA GLN A 101 -21.27 -16.51 5.20
C GLN A 101 -21.53 -17.02 6.61
N LEU A 102 -20.98 -16.34 7.62
CA LEU A 102 -21.22 -16.68 9.04
C LEU A 102 -22.68 -16.44 9.44
N VAL A 103 -23.27 -15.32 9.00
CA VAL A 103 -24.67 -15.00 9.27
C VAL A 103 -25.60 -16.03 8.63
N LYS A 104 -25.37 -16.42 7.38
CA LYS A 104 -26.17 -17.45 6.67
C LYS A 104 -26.18 -18.81 7.36
N ALA A 105 -25.16 -19.11 8.18
CA ALA A 105 -25.09 -20.35 8.93
C ALA A 105 -25.84 -20.30 10.29
N GLN A 106 -26.18 -19.10 10.78
CA GLN A 106 -26.70 -18.89 12.13
C GLN A 106 -28.09 -18.24 12.15
N GLU A 107 -28.40 -17.40 11.18
CA GLU A 107 -29.62 -16.58 11.15
C GLU A 107 -30.80 -17.35 10.57
N GLU A 108 -31.94 -17.33 11.27
CA GLU A 108 -33.15 -18.03 10.85
C GLU A 108 -33.94 -17.20 9.81
N ASP A 109 -34.03 -15.89 10.00
CA ASP A 109 -34.70 -14.95 9.07
C ASP A 109 -33.70 -14.04 8.36
N LEU A 110 -33.15 -14.56 7.26
CA LEU A 110 -32.21 -13.81 6.44
C LEU A 110 -32.83 -12.58 5.78
N ASN A 111 -34.12 -12.60 5.47
CA ASN A 111 -34.76 -11.47 4.79
C ASN A 111 -34.87 -10.27 5.73
N ASP A 112 -35.32 -10.48 6.96
CA ASP A 112 -35.34 -9.43 7.98
C ASP A 112 -33.92 -8.89 8.26
N TRP A 113 -32.94 -9.80 8.37
CA TRP A 113 -31.55 -9.40 8.53
C TRP A 113 -31.04 -8.53 7.38
N TYR A 114 -31.34 -8.87 6.12
CA TYR A 114 -30.97 -8.05 4.97
C TYR A 114 -31.62 -6.67 5.04
N HIS A 115 -32.90 -6.57 5.40
CA HIS A 115 -33.60 -5.30 5.54
C HIS A 115 -32.90 -4.39 6.55
N ILE A 116 -32.70 -4.89 7.77
CA ILE A 116 -32.07 -4.13 8.85
C ILE A 116 -30.65 -3.70 8.45
N THR A 117 -29.88 -4.64 7.91
CA THR A 117 -28.48 -4.44 7.56
C THR A 117 -28.31 -3.42 6.43
N ILE A 118 -29.11 -3.53 5.36
CA ILE A 118 -29.03 -2.59 4.24
C ILE A 118 -29.38 -1.17 4.69
N HIS A 119 -30.43 -0.99 5.50
CA HIS A 119 -30.77 0.31 6.09
C HIS A 119 -29.63 0.90 6.92
N GLN A 120 -29.01 0.09 7.77
CA GLN A 120 -27.88 0.53 8.59
C GLN A 120 -26.68 0.93 7.71
N LEU A 121 -26.34 0.15 6.69
CA LEU A 121 -25.24 0.45 5.76
C LEU A 121 -25.51 1.72 4.94
N VAL A 122 -26.74 1.94 4.47
CA VAL A 122 -27.13 3.16 3.78
C VAL A 122 -26.94 4.38 4.69
N ASN A 123 -27.33 4.30 5.96
CA ASN A 123 -27.13 5.40 6.91
C ASN A 123 -25.65 5.71 7.17
N VAL A 124 -24.81 4.68 7.32
CA VAL A 124 -23.35 4.87 7.41
C VAL A 124 -22.80 5.50 6.12
N CYS A 125 -23.23 5.00 4.96
CA CYS A 125 -22.79 5.48 3.65
C CYS A 125 -23.18 6.95 3.42
N ARG A 126 -24.39 7.36 3.82
CA ARG A 126 -24.85 8.77 3.80
C ARG A 126 -23.95 9.65 4.68
N ASN A 127 -23.61 9.21 5.89
CA ASN A 127 -22.76 10.01 6.77
C ASN A 127 -21.35 10.19 6.20
N VAL A 128 -20.71 9.11 5.72
CA VAL A 128 -19.34 9.21 5.17
C VAL A 128 -19.28 9.97 3.85
N SER A 129 -20.36 9.93 3.04
CA SER A 129 -20.45 10.64 1.76
C SER A 129 -20.75 12.13 1.90
N SER A 130 -21.37 12.57 3.00
CA SER A 130 -21.82 13.96 3.23
C SER A 130 -20.74 15.05 3.08
N LYS A 131 -19.46 14.70 3.26
CA LYS A 131 -18.31 15.62 3.11
C LYS A 131 -17.80 15.76 1.67
N TYR A 132 -18.44 15.11 0.70
CA TYR A 132 -18.01 15.08 -0.70
C TYR A 132 -19.09 15.59 -1.65
N THR A 133 -18.67 16.06 -2.83
CA THR A 133 -19.60 16.42 -3.89
C THR A 133 -20.30 15.19 -4.45
N ARG A 134 -21.51 15.38 -4.99
CA ARG A 134 -22.26 14.31 -5.67
C ARG A 134 -21.44 13.64 -6.78
N SER A 135 -20.74 14.44 -7.59
CA SER A 135 -19.87 13.93 -8.66
C SER A 135 -18.78 13.00 -8.13
N LYS A 136 -18.14 13.35 -7.00
CA LYS A 136 -17.09 12.53 -6.39
C LYS A 136 -17.63 11.21 -5.82
N VAL A 137 -18.79 11.26 -5.18
CA VAL A 137 -19.49 10.08 -4.68
C VAL A 137 -19.85 9.17 -5.86
N ARG A 138 -20.51 9.69 -6.90
CA ARG A 138 -20.93 8.94 -8.10
C ARG A 138 -19.75 8.24 -8.78
N LYS A 139 -18.60 8.91 -8.92
CA LYS A 139 -17.37 8.31 -9.48
C LYS A 139 -16.77 7.20 -8.62
N SER A 140 -17.21 7.06 -7.38
CA SER A 140 -16.74 6.04 -6.43
C SER A 140 -17.70 4.85 -6.33
N LEU A 141 -18.88 4.93 -6.96
CA LEU A 141 -19.88 3.86 -6.91
C LEU A 141 -19.54 2.75 -7.91
N PRO A 142 -19.79 1.47 -7.55
CA PRO A 142 -19.64 0.36 -8.47
C PRO A 142 -20.69 0.44 -9.59
N GLN A 143 -20.28 0.19 -10.84
CA GLN A 143 -21.11 0.40 -12.03
C GLN A 143 -22.46 -0.34 -11.95
N GLU A 144 -22.47 -1.55 -11.40
CA GLU A 144 -23.67 -2.39 -11.29
C GLU A 144 -24.73 -1.80 -10.37
N PHE A 145 -24.33 -1.21 -9.24
CA PHE A 145 -25.25 -0.66 -8.23
C PHE A 145 -25.22 0.87 -8.16
N ALA A 146 -24.57 1.55 -9.10
CA ALA A 146 -24.33 2.99 -9.04
C ALA A 146 -25.63 3.78 -8.91
N TYR A 147 -26.61 3.49 -9.77
CA TYR A 147 -27.92 4.15 -9.73
C TYR A 147 -28.62 3.92 -8.39
N ILE A 148 -28.65 2.66 -7.92
CA ILE A 148 -29.36 2.27 -6.70
C ILE A 148 -28.75 2.94 -5.47
N ILE A 149 -27.42 2.88 -5.32
CA ILE A 149 -26.73 3.52 -4.19
C ILE A 149 -26.92 5.03 -4.26
N GLU A 150 -26.89 5.64 -5.45
CA GLU A 150 -27.13 7.08 -5.59
C GLU A 150 -28.52 7.49 -5.14
N GLU A 151 -29.58 6.77 -5.54
CA GLU A 151 -30.95 7.01 -5.07
C GLU A 151 -31.05 6.88 -3.55
N LEU A 152 -30.46 5.80 -2.99
CA LEU A 152 -30.45 5.57 -1.55
C LEU A 152 -29.68 6.65 -0.79
N LEU A 153 -28.66 7.29 -1.37
CA LEU A 153 -27.88 8.32 -0.68
C LEU A 153 -28.55 9.70 -0.67
N HIS A 154 -29.36 10.03 -1.67
CA HIS A 154 -29.88 11.39 -1.85
C HIS A 154 -31.28 11.60 -1.27
N GLU A 155 -32.02 10.54 -0.98
CA GLU A 155 -33.39 10.67 -0.49
C GLU A 155 -33.45 10.92 1.03
N SER A 156 -34.04 12.06 1.40
CA SER A 156 -34.33 12.40 2.79
C SER A 156 -35.42 11.49 3.33
N THR A 157 -35.13 10.79 4.42
CA THR A 157 -36.09 9.91 5.12
C THR A 157 -37.23 10.66 5.81
N ASP A 158 -37.21 11.99 5.80
CA ASP A 158 -38.21 12.83 6.47
C ASP A 158 -39.55 12.92 5.71
N ASP A 159 -39.61 12.42 4.47
CA ASP A 159 -40.83 12.33 3.68
C ASP A 159 -41.35 10.88 3.67
N HIS A 160 -42.54 10.67 4.23
CA HIS A 160 -43.19 9.35 4.32
C HIS A 160 -43.33 8.65 2.95
N ASN A 161 -43.55 9.41 1.87
CA ASN A 161 -43.67 8.82 0.54
C ASN A 161 -42.33 8.25 0.05
N LYS A 162 -41.22 8.87 0.47
CA LYS A 162 -39.87 8.49 0.06
C LYS A 162 -39.32 7.33 0.89
N ALA A 163 -39.76 7.19 2.14
CA ALA A 163 -39.46 6.01 2.95
C ALA A 163 -40.03 4.72 2.32
N ALA A 164 -41.27 4.77 1.80
CA ALA A 164 -41.87 3.65 1.09
C ALA A 164 -41.08 3.28 -0.18
N TYR A 165 -40.63 4.29 -0.94
CA TYR A 165 -39.81 4.09 -2.13
C TYR A 165 -38.48 3.37 -1.82
N VAL A 166 -37.78 3.78 -0.76
CA VAL A 166 -36.54 3.13 -0.31
C VAL A 166 -36.79 1.66 0.06
N ASN A 167 -37.89 1.37 0.77
CA ASN A 167 -38.22 -0.01 1.13
C ASN A 167 -38.46 -0.89 -0.11
N VAL A 168 -39.17 -0.38 -1.12
CA VAL A 168 -39.39 -1.11 -2.38
C VAL A 168 -38.08 -1.44 -3.09
N ILE A 169 -37.10 -0.52 -3.07
CA ILE A 169 -35.76 -0.79 -3.62
C ILE A 169 -35.12 -1.97 -2.87
N ILE A 170 -35.14 -1.95 -1.54
CA ILE A 170 -34.54 -2.99 -0.71
C ILE A 170 -35.26 -4.33 -0.89
N ASP A 171 -36.59 -4.34 -0.90
CA ASP A 171 -37.42 -5.51 -1.20
C ASP A 171 -37.05 -6.13 -2.55
N THR A 172 -36.82 -5.28 -3.56
CA THR A 172 -36.43 -5.72 -4.91
C THR A 172 -35.03 -6.33 -4.93
N ILE A 173 -34.07 -5.75 -4.21
CA ILE A 173 -32.71 -6.31 -4.08
C ILE A 173 -32.76 -7.70 -3.42
N ILE A 174 -33.57 -7.87 -2.38
CA ILE A 174 -33.70 -9.13 -1.65
C ILE A 174 -34.41 -10.18 -2.50
N SER A 175 -35.57 -9.85 -3.07
CA SER A 175 -36.37 -10.78 -3.89
C SER A 175 -35.68 -11.21 -5.19
N THR A 176 -34.76 -10.40 -5.72
CA THR A 176 -33.91 -10.76 -6.87
C THR A 176 -32.67 -11.59 -6.49
N GLY A 177 -32.44 -11.83 -5.19
CA GLY A 177 -31.30 -12.61 -4.71
C GLY A 177 -29.94 -11.88 -4.78
N ARG A 178 -29.94 -10.54 -4.92
CA ARG A 178 -28.71 -9.73 -5.06
C ARG A 178 -28.25 -9.06 -3.76
N ALA A 179 -28.84 -9.42 -2.62
CA ALA A 179 -28.56 -8.79 -1.33
C ALA A 179 -27.09 -8.91 -0.89
N ASP A 180 -26.47 -10.08 -1.04
CA ASP A 180 -25.05 -10.30 -0.73
C ASP A 180 -24.15 -9.33 -1.50
N ASP A 181 -24.30 -9.32 -2.83
CA ASP A 181 -23.50 -8.49 -3.72
C ASP A 181 -23.69 -7.01 -3.41
N PHE A 182 -24.93 -6.61 -3.11
CA PHE A 182 -25.25 -5.24 -2.73
C PHE A 182 -24.59 -4.84 -1.41
N ILE A 183 -24.61 -5.72 -0.39
CA ILE A 183 -23.94 -5.48 0.90
C ILE A 183 -22.43 -5.34 0.70
N CYS A 184 -21.82 -6.23 -0.08
CA CYS A 184 -20.39 -6.13 -0.42
C CYS A 184 -20.07 -4.82 -1.14
N ALA A 185 -20.91 -4.43 -2.11
CA ALA A 185 -20.75 -3.20 -2.88
C ALA A 185 -20.85 -1.95 -1.99
N ILE A 186 -21.88 -1.82 -1.16
CA ILE A 186 -22.03 -0.65 -0.29
C ILE A 186 -20.96 -0.60 0.80
N ALA A 187 -20.53 -1.75 1.34
CA ALA A 187 -19.40 -1.81 2.28
C ALA A 187 -18.11 -1.31 1.63
N ALA A 188 -17.82 -1.71 0.38
CA ALA A 188 -16.67 -1.21 -0.38
C ALA A 188 -16.76 0.31 -0.62
N VAL A 189 -17.95 0.85 -0.91
CA VAL A 189 -18.15 2.32 -1.02
C VAL A 189 -17.88 3.01 0.31
N ILE A 190 -18.37 2.47 1.43
CA ILE A 190 -18.10 3.03 2.77
C ILE A 190 -16.60 3.06 3.05
N GLN A 191 -15.89 1.95 2.82
CA GLN A 191 -14.44 1.86 3.00
C GLN A 191 -13.70 2.90 2.14
N ARG A 192 -14.06 3.00 0.86
CA ARG A 192 -13.46 3.95 -0.08
C ARG A 192 -13.70 5.40 0.31
N LEU A 193 -14.90 5.76 0.76
CA LEU A 193 -15.24 7.13 1.16
C LEU A 193 -14.71 7.48 2.56
N ALA A 194 -14.43 6.49 3.41
CA ALA A 194 -13.87 6.68 4.73
C ALA A 194 -12.44 7.24 4.70
N ILE A 195 -11.65 6.91 3.67
CA ILE A 195 -10.28 7.41 3.45
C ILE A 195 -10.24 8.20 2.14
N ASP A 196 -10.08 9.52 2.20
CA ASP A 196 -10.03 10.35 1.00
C ASP A 196 -8.69 10.24 0.27
N ARG A 197 -7.60 10.26 1.04
CA ARG A 197 -6.23 10.18 0.55
C ARG A 197 -5.37 9.40 1.53
N LEU A 198 -4.59 8.49 0.99
CA LEU A 198 -3.65 7.67 1.73
C LEU A 198 -2.22 8.21 1.57
N HIS A 199 -1.51 8.38 2.67
CA HIS A 199 -0.11 8.80 2.71
C HIS A 199 0.72 7.68 3.30
N ILE A 200 1.61 7.11 2.50
CA ILE A 200 2.56 6.11 2.97
C ILE A 200 3.87 6.80 3.35
N LEU A 201 4.35 6.53 4.55
CA LEU A 201 5.56 7.10 5.12
C LEU A 201 6.73 6.12 4.99
N GLY A 202 6.96 5.66 3.76
CA GLY A 202 8.08 4.81 3.39
C GLY A 202 7.98 3.36 3.88
N ASP A 203 9.05 2.63 3.58
CA ASP A 203 9.34 1.28 4.06
C ASP A 203 8.21 0.29 3.78
N ILE A 204 7.81 0.19 2.51
CA ILE A 204 6.90 -0.87 2.04
C ILE A 204 7.58 -2.23 2.08
N TYR A 205 8.89 -2.26 1.80
CA TYR A 205 9.65 -3.49 1.63
C TYR A 205 10.29 -4.00 2.93
N ASP A 206 10.79 -5.23 2.82
CA ASP A 206 11.57 -5.97 3.81
C ASP A 206 10.79 -6.39 5.08
N ARG A 207 11.32 -7.38 5.81
CA ARG A 207 10.70 -8.10 6.94
C ARG A 207 9.49 -8.98 6.58
N GLY A 208 8.37 -8.41 6.17
CA GLY A 208 7.13 -9.13 5.90
C GLY A 208 7.01 -9.65 4.46
N THR A 209 6.28 -10.74 4.26
CA THR A 209 6.28 -11.50 2.99
C THR A 209 5.42 -10.92 1.86
N GLY A 210 4.72 -9.81 2.10
CA GLY A 210 3.67 -9.32 1.21
C GLY A 210 3.91 -7.95 0.58
N ALA A 211 5.15 -7.47 0.46
CA ALA A 211 5.42 -6.16 -0.14
C ALA A 211 4.83 -6.03 -1.56
N HIS A 212 4.93 -7.08 -2.38
CA HIS A 212 4.32 -7.14 -3.70
C HIS A 212 2.78 -7.06 -3.65
N ILE A 213 2.13 -7.65 -2.64
CA ILE A 213 0.67 -7.59 -2.44
C ILE A 213 0.23 -6.18 -2.04
N ILE A 214 1.01 -5.50 -1.20
CA ILE A 214 0.76 -4.10 -0.83
C ILE A 214 0.79 -3.23 -2.09
N LEU A 215 1.80 -3.41 -2.94
CA LEU A 215 1.95 -2.63 -4.18
C LEU A 215 0.88 -2.94 -5.22
N ASP A 216 0.47 -4.21 -5.36
CA ASP A 216 -0.69 -4.60 -6.19
C ASP A 216 -1.97 -3.90 -5.70
N THR A 217 -2.17 -3.83 -4.38
CA THR A 217 -3.30 -3.13 -3.76
C THR A 217 -3.25 -1.63 -4.03
N LEU A 218 -2.07 -1.00 -3.86
CA LEU A 218 -1.86 0.43 -4.10
C LEU A 218 -2.03 0.80 -5.58
N ALA A 219 -1.65 -0.07 -6.51
CA ALA A 219 -1.82 0.15 -7.94
C ALA A 219 -3.29 0.34 -8.36
N GLN A 220 -4.21 -0.27 -7.61
CA GLN A 220 -5.66 -0.17 -7.85
C GLN A 220 -6.35 0.82 -6.90
N TYR A 221 -5.61 1.43 -5.98
CA TYR A 221 -6.16 2.31 -4.97
C TYR A 221 -6.45 3.70 -5.54
N HIS A 222 -7.50 4.37 -5.04
CA HIS A 222 -8.04 5.57 -5.69
C HIS A 222 -7.13 6.81 -5.61
N LYS A 223 -6.54 7.08 -4.45
CA LYS A 223 -5.68 8.25 -4.25
C LYS A 223 -4.69 8.02 -3.13
N TRP A 224 -3.41 8.01 -3.48
CA TRP A 224 -2.34 7.86 -2.50
C TRP A 224 -1.04 8.53 -2.95
N ASP A 225 -0.13 8.72 -2.01
CA ASP A 225 1.26 9.10 -2.25
C ASP A 225 2.20 8.44 -1.24
N ILE A 226 3.50 8.47 -1.52
CA ILE A 226 4.53 7.91 -0.65
C ILE A 226 5.74 8.85 -0.49
N THR A 227 6.25 8.97 0.73
CA THR A 227 7.62 9.43 0.95
C THR A 227 8.55 8.23 0.99
N TRP A 228 9.56 8.16 0.12
CA TRP A 228 10.41 6.98 0.02
C TRP A 228 11.21 6.76 1.30
N GLY A 229 11.13 5.54 1.84
CA GLY A 229 12.00 5.07 2.91
C GLY A 229 13.32 4.52 2.39
N ASN A 230 14.25 4.23 3.30
CA ASN A 230 15.55 3.68 2.93
C ASN A 230 15.42 2.29 2.29
N HIS A 231 14.45 1.48 2.73
CA HIS A 231 14.20 0.17 2.16
C HIS A 231 13.65 0.29 0.73
N ASP A 232 12.75 1.23 0.48
CA ASP A 232 12.21 1.47 -0.85
C ASP A 232 13.32 1.86 -1.83
N ILE A 233 14.23 2.76 -1.42
CA ILE A 233 15.36 3.20 -2.25
C ILE A 233 16.31 2.04 -2.58
N LEU A 234 16.57 1.13 -1.64
CA LEU A 234 17.38 -0.06 -1.89
C LEU A 234 16.75 -0.94 -2.97
N TRP A 235 15.44 -1.17 -2.91
CA TRP A 235 14.72 -1.92 -3.92
C TRP A 235 14.67 -1.21 -5.28
N MET A 236 14.54 0.12 -5.29
CA MET A 236 14.65 0.94 -6.50
C MET A 236 16.04 0.81 -7.14
N GLY A 237 17.10 0.88 -6.34
CA GLY A 237 18.48 0.68 -6.81
C GLY A 237 18.73 -0.73 -7.34
N ALA A 238 18.19 -1.74 -6.67
CA ALA A 238 18.28 -3.13 -7.12
C ALA A 238 17.58 -3.33 -8.47
N ALA A 239 16.36 -2.80 -8.64
CA ALA A 239 15.64 -2.84 -9.90
C ALA A 239 16.36 -2.07 -11.02
N ALA A 240 17.07 -1.00 -10.70
CA ALA A 240 17.89 -0.25 -11.66
C ALA A 240 19.12 -1.06 -12.13
N GLY A 241 19.53 -2.10 -11.42
CA GLY A 241 20.71 -2.93 -11.71
C GLY A 241 21.94 -2.55 -10.89
N ASN A 242 21.78 -1.93 -9.72
CA ASN A 242 22.90 -1.69 -8.82
C ASN A 242 23.22 -2.97 -8.02
N ASP A 243 24.37 -3.58 -8.29
CA ASP A 243 24.75 -4.87 -7.68
C ASP A 243 24.84 -4.82 -6.14
N ALA A 244 25.29 -3.71 -5.55
CA ALA A 244 25.33 -3.57 -4.09
C ALA A 244 23.92 -3.56 -3.49
N CYS A 245 22.98 -2.87 -4.14
CA CYS A 245 21.58 -2.86 -3.74
C CYS A 245 20.94 -4.24 -3.91
N ILE A 246 21.23 -4.95 -5.01
CA ILE A 246 20.76 -6.32 -5.25
C ILE A 246 21.22 -7.24 -4.13
N CYS A 247 22.52 -7.21 -3.81
CA CYS A 247 23.06 -8.00 -2.71
C CYS A 247 22.39 -7.63 -1.38
N ASN A 248 22.19 -6.34 -1.11
CA ASN A 248 21.56 -5.89 0.14
C ASN A 248 20.10 -6.36 0.25
N VAL A 249 19.31 -6.26 -0.83
CA VAL A 249 17.92 -6.74 -0.88
C VAL A 249 17.85 -8.24 -0.60
N ILE A 250 18.70 -9.04 -1.26
CA ILE A 250 18.76 -10.49 -1.03
C ILE A 250 19.20 -10.78 0.42
N ARG A 251 20.23 -10.07 0.92
CA ARG A 251 20.74 -10.23 2.28
C ARG A 251 19.67 -9.97 3.33
N LEU A 252 18.94 -8.85 3.21
CA LEU A 252 17.86 -8.50 4.14
C LEU A 252 16.70 -9.50 4.04
N SER A 253 16.35 -9.92 2.83
CA SER A 253 15.33 -10.97 2.62
C SER A 253 15.69 -12.27 3.33
N LEU A 254 16.94 -12.74 3.22
CA LEU A 254 17.42 -13.94 3.90
C LEU A 254 17.50 -13.75 5.42
N ARG A 255 17.98 -12.59 5.89
CA ARG A 255 18.06 -12.27 7.32
C ARG A 255 16.70 -12.34 8.01
N TYR A 256 15.62 -11.97 7.33
CA TYR A 256 14.26 -12.02 7.87
C TYR A 256 13.46 -13.23 7.39
N ALA A 257 14.11 -14.26 6.82
CA ALA A 257 13.44 -15.46 6.30
C ALA A 257 12.31 -15.17 5.26
N ASN A 258 12.43 -14.07 4.52
CA ASN A 258 11.44 -13.58 3.57
C ASN A 258 11.90 -13.80 2.12
N MET A 259 11.90 -15.05 1.66
CA MET A 259 12.22 -15.35 0.25
C MET A 259 11.00 -15.20 -0.66
N ARG A 260 9.78 -15.30 -0.11
CA ARG A 260 8.52 -15.22 -0.87
C ARG A 260 8.38 -13.94 -1.68
N THR A 261 8.81 -12.80 -1.14
CA THR A 261 8.73 -11.53 -1.88
C THR A 261 9.58 -11.57 -3.15
N LEU A 262 10.77 -12.19 -3.09
CA LEU A 262 11.67 -12.31 -4.24
C LEU A 262 11.16 -13.38 -5.22
N GLU A 263 10.90 -14.59 -4.73
CA GLU A 263 10.59 -15.76 -5.58
C GLU A 263 9.15 -15.73 -6.09
N ASP A 264 8.16 -15.76 -5.18
CA ASP A 264 6.74 -15.79 -5.54
C ASP A 264 6.26 -14.42 -6.05
N GLY A 265 6.73 -13.35 -5.40
CA GLY A 265 6.28 -11.99 -5.66
C GLY A 265 6.83 -11.41 -6.96
N TYR A 266 8.14 -11.59 -7.20
CA TYR A 266 8.84 -10.96 -8.32
C TYR A 266 9.48 -11.95 -9.30
N GLY A 267 9.39 -13.26 -9.08
CA GLY A 267 9.97 -14.27 -9.98
C GLY A 267 11.50 -14.27 -9.99
N ILE A 268 12.14 -13.73 -8.94
CA ILE A 268 13.59 -13.63 -8.83
C ILE A 268 14.13 -14.95 -8.28
N SER A 269 14.71 -15.77 -9.14
CA SER A 269 15.27 -17.06 -8.75
C SER A 269 16.55 -16.90 -7.93
N LEU A 270 16.55 -17.47 -6.72
CA LEU A 270 17.74 -17.55 -5.87
C LEU A 270 18.51 -18.87 -6.03
N LEU A 271 18.08 -19.76 -6.94
CA LEU A 271 18.72 -21.06 -7.18
C LEU A 271 20.23 -20.94 -7.48
N PRO A 272 20.71 -19.99 -8.32
CA PRO A 272 22.15 -19.85 -8.55
C PRO A 272 22.94 -19.53 -7.28
N LEU A 273 22.37 -18.72 -6.37
CA LEU A 273 22.98 -18.39 -5.09
C LEU A 273 22.92 -19.59 -4.13
N ALA A 274 21.80 -20.32 -4.10
CA ALA A 274 21.62 -21.50 -3.26
C ALA A 274 22.66 -22.58 -3.60
N THR A 275 22.77 -22.97 -4.88
CA THR A 275 23.75 -23.98 -5.32
C THR A 275 25.18 -23.57 -4.98
N TRP A 276 25.54 -22.31 -5.28
CA TRP A 276 26.88 -21.81 -4.99
C TRP A 276 27.18 -21.75 -3.48
N ALA A 277 26.23 -21.29 -2.68
CA ALA A 277 26.39 -21.19 -1.23
C ALA A 277 26.53 -22.56 -0.56
N MET A 278 25.78 -23.57 -1.03
CA MET A 278 25.88 -24.94 -0.54
C MET A 278 27.27 -25.52 -0.80
N GLU A 279 27.80 -25.36 -2.01
CA GLU A 279 29.13 -25.86 -2.36
C GLU A 279 30.24 -25.11 -1.61
N LYS A 280 30.12 -23.78 -1.49
CA LYS A 280 31.16 -22.93 -0.92
C LYS A 280 31.25 -23.02 0.60
N TYR A 281 30.12 -23.18 1.27
CA TYR A 281 29.99 -23.14 2.73
C TYR A 281 29.44 -24.45 3.29
N ASP A 282 29.68 -25.60 2.64
CA ASP A 282 29.18 -26.91 3.11
C ASP A 282 29.66 -27.21 4.53
N ASP A 283 30.97 -27.03 4.77
CA ASP A 283 31.62 -27.30 6.05
C ASP A 283 31.49 -26.14 7.07
N ASP A 284 30.83 -25.04 6.71
CA ASP A 284 30.69 -23.87 7.58
C ASP A 284 29.33 -23.88 8.30
N PRO A 285 29.30 -23.86 9.66
CA PRO A 285 28.04 -23.87 10.40
C PRO A 285 27.23 -22.57 10.26
N CYS A 286 27.81 -21.49 9.71
CA CYS A 286 27.14 -20.21 9.41
C CYS A 286 26.34 -19.58 10.57
N LYS A 287 26.71 -19.86 11.82
CA LYS A 287 25.93 -19.49 13.04
C LYS A 287 25.61 -17.99 13.14
N GLY A 288 26.50 -17.12 12.66
CA GLY A 288 26.29 -15.66 12.68
C GLY A 288 25.31 -15.15 11.62
N PHE A 289 24.86 -16.01 10.71
CA PHE A 289 24.02 -15.67 9.57
C PHE A 289 22.65 -16.37 9.62
N GLU A 290 22.30 -17.00 10.73
CA GLU A 290 20.97 -17.59 10.91
C GLU A 290 19.86 -16.53 10.75
N PRO A 291 18.73 -16.86 10.10
CA PRO A 291 17.60 -15.94 9.99
C PRO A 291 17.06 -15.52 11.35
N SER A 292 16.66 -14.26 11.47
CA SER A 292 15.99 -13.72 12.66
C SER A 292 14.58 -14.31 12.81
N THR A 293 14.20 -14.67 14.03
CA THR A 293 12.92 -15.32 14.36
C THR A 293 11.68 -14.46 14.05
N SER A 294 11.85 -13.14 13.93
CA SER A 294 10.76 -12.17 13.77
C SER A 294 10.03 -12.22 12.42
N GLY A 295 10.57 -12.88 11.39
CA GLY A 295 10.00 -12.88 10.02
C GLY A 295 9.32 -14.18 9.58
N GLY A 296 8.92 -15.04 10.53
CA GLY A 296 8.31 -16.34 10.24
C GLY A 296 9.27 -17.53 10.24
N ALA A 297 10.50 -17.34 10.72
CA ALA A 297 11.50 -18.41 10.82
C ALA A 297 11.10 -19.53 11.81
N ASP A 298 10.16 -19.27 12.72
CA ASP A 298 9.65 -20.24 13.70
C ASP A 298 8.98 -21.48 13.06
N GLN A 299 8.60 -21.41 11.77
CA GLN A 299 7.98 -22.52 11.04
C GLN A 299 8.92 -23.18 10.01
N THR A 300 10.18 -22.75 9.93
CA THR A 300 11.12 -23.23 8.91
C THR A 300 11.92 -24.43 9.43
N ASP A 301 11.94 -25.51 8.64
CA ASP A 301 12.70 -26.71 8.94
C ASP A 301 14.22 -26.44 8.98
N GLU A 302 14.95 -27.30 9.69
CA GLU A 302 16.38 -27.12 9.94
C GLU A 302 17.23 -27.06 8.65
N LYS A 303 16.86 -27.82 7.62
CA LYS A 303 17.60 -27.83 6.35
C LYS A 303 17.43 -26.51 5.61
N THR A 304 16.20 -26.01 5.53
CA THR A 304 15.92 -24.70 4.93
C THR A 304 16.60 -23.57 5.70
N ARG A 305 16.62 -23.64 7.03
CA ARG A 305 17.33 -22.66 7.87
C ARG A 305 18.84 -22.65 7.62
N ARG A 306 19.45 -23.84 7.51
CA ARG A 306 20.88 -23.97 7.17
C ARG A 306 21.18 -23.39 5.79
N LEU A 307 20.35 -23.70 4.79
CA LEU A 307 20.51 -23.16 3.44
C LEU A 307 20.40 -21.63 3.44
N MET A 308 19.40 -21.06 4.14
CA MET A 308 19.26 -19.61 4.28
C MET A 308 20.50 -18.99 4.94
N ALA A 309 21.06 -19.61 5.98
CA ALA A 309 22.27 -19.12 6.64
C ALA A 309 23.49 -19.13 5.70
N GLN A 310 23.66 -20.20 4.92
CA GLN A 310 24.72 -20.30 3.91
C GLN A 310 24.56 -19.22 2.83
N MET A 311 23.36 -19.04 2.30
CA MET A 311 23.07 -17.99 1.31
C MET A 311 23.24 -16.59 1.90
N HIS A 312 22.84 -16.38 3.14
CA HIS A 312 22.95 -15.09 3.84
C HIS A 312 24.42 -14.72 4.04
N LYS A 313 25.24 -15.70 4.44
CA LYS A 313 26.70 -15.56 4.50
C LYS A 313 27.28 -15.24 3.12
N ALA A 314 26.98 -16.07 2.13
CA ALA A 314 27.42 -15.92 0.75
C ALA A 314 27.17 -14.51 0.20
N VAL A 315 25.93 -14.03 0.29
CA VAL A 315 25.57 -12.71 -0.25
C VAL A 315 26.16 -11.55 0.57
N SER A 316 26.37 -11.73 1.88
CA SER A 316 27.04 -10.72 2.71
C SER A 316 28.49 -10.50 2.27
N VAL A 317 29.22 -11.59 1.99
CA VAL A 317 30.58 -11.55 1.47
C VAL A 317 30.64 -10.83 0.13
N LEU A 318 29.72 -11.17 -0.78
CA LEU A 318 29.61 -10.51 -2.08
C LEU A 318 29.31 -9.02 -1.93
N GLN A 319 28.36 -8.66 -1.06
CA GLN A 319 28.01 -7.28 -0.76
C GLN A 319 29.22 -6.48 -0.29
N PHE A 320 29.98 -7.00 0.68
CA PHE A 320 31.17 -6.31 1.22
C PHE A 320 32.24 -6.08 0.15
N LYS A 321 32.48 -7.06 -0.72
CA LYS A 321 33.43 -6.91 -1.84
C LYS A 321 32.97 -5.84 -2.83
N ILE A 322 31.69 -5.85 -3.21
CA ILE A 322 31.12 -4.87 -4.15
C ILE A 322 31.14 -3.47 -3.56
N GLU A 323 30.71 -3.31 -2.30
CA GLU A 323 30.72 -2.02 -1.61
C GLU A 323 32.14 -1.48 -1.44
N ALA A 324 33.12 -2.33 -1.11
CA ALA A 324 34.53 -1.92 -1.06
C ALA A 324 35.01 -1.38 -2.42
N GLU A 325 34.71 -2.08 -3.53
CA GLU A 325 35.04 -1.63 -4.89
C GLU A 325 34.33 -0.30 -5.25
N ILE A 326 33.14 -0.03 -4.70
CA ILE A 326 32.45 1.25 -4.88
C ILE A 326 33.13 2.36 -4.06
N TYR A 327 33.40 2.13 -2.78
CA TYR A 327 34.02 3.12 -1.89
C TYR A 327 35.42 3.51 -2.35
N GLU A 328 36.19 2.57 -2.90
CA GLU A 328 37.51 2.85 -3.48
C GLU A 328 37.44 3.71 -4.74
N ARG A 329 36.37 3.56 -5.55
CA ARG A 329 36.11 4.41 -6.72
C ARG A 329 35.60 5.80 -6.35
N HIS A 330 35.08 5.98 -5.14
CA HIS A 330 34.54 7.24 -4.63
C HIS A 330 35.18 7.66 -3.29
N PRO A 331 36.48 8.02 -3.26
CA PRO A 331 37.15 8.46 -2.04
C PRO A 331 36.48 9.66 -1.36
N GLU A 332 35.79 10.50 -2.11
CA GLU A 332 35.05 11.67 -1.64
C GLU A 332 33.93 11.35 -0.64
N TRP A 333 33.47 10.09 -0.56
CA TRP A 333 32.46 9.67 0.41
C TRP A 333 33.01 9.42 1.82
N GLY A 334 34.34 9.44 2.00
CA GLY A 334 34.95 9.27 3.32
C GLY A 334 34.81 7.86 3.92
N MET A 335 34.62 6.83 3.09
CA MET A 335 34.35 5.45 3.51
C MET A 335 35.59 4.54 3.61
N ALA A 336 36.80 5.10 3.63
CA ALA A 336 38.05 4.32 3.65
C ALA A 336 38.14 3.35 4.84
N SER A 337 37.67 3.75 6.03
CA SER A 337 37.63 2.89 7.22
C SER A 337 36.71 1.68 7.05
N ARG A 338 35.63 1.80 6.25
CA ARG A 338 34.74 0.67 5.92
C ARG A 338 35.42 -0.33 5.00
N VAL A 339 36.22 0.16 4.04
CA VAL A 339 37.02 -0.71 3.15
C VAL A 339 38.01 -1.54 3.97
N GLU A 340 38.71 -0.93 4.93
CA GLU A 340 39.63 -1.63 5.82
C GLU A 340 38.90 -2.69 6.68
N LEU A 341 37.73 -2.33 7.23
CA LEU A 341 36.89 -3.27 7.97
C LEU A 341 36.45 -4.46 7.10
N PHE A 342 35.99 -4.22 5.88
CA PHE A 342 35.57 -5.30 4.99
C PHE A 342 36.74 -6.21 4.62
N ARG A 343 37.92 -5.63 4.32
CA ARG A 343 39.13 -6.42 4.04
C ARG A 343 39.56 -7.26 5.24
N SER A 344 39.49 -6.73 6.46
CA SER A 344 39.86 -7.48 7.66
C SER A 344 38.90 -8.64 7.92
N LEU A 345 37.58 -8.42 7.77
CA LEU A 345 36.56 -9.48 7.88
C LEU A 345 36.79 -10.59 6.84
N LEU A 346 37.15 -10.24 5.60
CA LEU A 346 37.39 -11.20 4.52
C LEU A 346 38.73 -11.94 4.65
N SER A 347 39.75 -11.31 5.24
CA SER A 347 41.10 -11.87 5.36
C SER A 347 41.22 -13.09 6.27
N GLY A 348 40.21 -13.32 7.13
CA GLY A 348 40.23 -14.38 8.14
C GLY A 348 39.93 -15.80 7.61
N ASN A 349 39.17 -15.95 6.52
CA ASN A 349 38.82 -17.26 5.93
C ASN A 349 38.11 -17.20 4.55
N GLU A 350 37.87 -16.01 3.96
CA GLU A 350 36.86 -15.85 2.88
C GLU A 350 37.43 -15.31 1.54
N GLY A 351 38.76 -15.21 1.47
CA GLY A 351 39.50 -14.97 0.24
C GLY A 351 39.87 -13.51 -0.03
N LYS A 352 40.15 -13.22 -1.30
CA LYS A 352 40.64 -11.91 -1.79
C LYS A 352 39.61 -10.80 -1.54
N GLY A 353 40.06 -9.58 -1.27
CA GLY A 353 39.21 -8.40 -1.04
C GLY A 353 38.46 -7.86 -2.26
N TRP A 354 38.36 -8.64 -3.34
CA TRP A 354 37.72 -8.30 -4.61
C TRP A 354 36.98 -9.53 -5.15
N LEU A 355 36.03 -9.31 -6.07
CA LEU A 355 35.25 -10.40 -6.64
C LEU A 355 36.11 -11.32 -7.53
N THR A 356 36.04 -12.63 -7.27
CA THR A 356 36.60 -13.68 -8.13
C THR A 356 35.80 -13.82 -9.43
N ALA A 357 36.33 -14.56 -10.42
CA ALA A 357 35.64 -14.77 -11.69
C ALA A 357 34.29 -15.50 -11.51
N GLU A 358 34.24 -16.47 -10.61
CA GLU A 358 33.04 -17.22 -10.26
C GLU A 358 31.99 -16.31 -9.58
N GLU A 359 32.42 -15.51 -8.61
CA GLU A 359 31.55 -14.55 -7.91
C GLU A 359 30.96 -13.50 -8.88
N ARG A 360 31.77 -13.01 -9.83
CA ARG A 360 31.29 -12.09 -10.89
C ARG A 360 30.22 -12.74 -11.75
N GLU A 361 30.35 -14.02 -12.06
CA GLU A 361 29.37 -14.74 -12.87
C GLU A 361 28.06 -14.97 -12.09
N LEU A 362 28.15 -15.29 -10.80
CA LEU A 362 26.98 -15.36 -9.92
C LEU A 362 26.25 -14.00 -9.85
N ILE A 363 26.98 -12.90 -9.65
CA ILE A 363 26.41 -11.55 -9.62
C ILE A 363 25.70 -11.21 -10.93
N LYS A 364 26.28 -11.54 -12.10
CA LYS A 364 25.61 -11.31 -13.39
C LYS A 364 24.27 -12.04 -13.49
N LYS A 365 24.19 -13.29 -13.00
CA LYS A 365 22.94 -14.06 -12.99
C LYS A 365 21.89 -13.40 -12.09
N LEU A 366 22.28 -12.98 -10.88
CA LEU A 366 21.38 -12.27 -9.96
C LEU A 366 20.94 -10.92 -10.54
N HIS A 367 21.89 -10.15 -11.09
CA HIS A 367 21.62 -8.89 -11.78
C HIS A 367 20.59 -9.05 -12.88
N HIS A 368 20.76 -10.06 -13.73
CA HIS A 368 19.83 -10.36 -14.80
C HIS A 368 18.42 -10.61 -14.26
N SER A 369 18.27 -11.45 -13.22
CA SER A 369 16.97 -11.76 -12.60
C SER A 369 16.21 -10.51 -12.13
N PHE A 370 16.90 -9.54 -11.51
CA PHE A 370 16.27 -8.29 -11.07
C PHE A 370 15.86 -7.37 -12.24
N ARG A 371 16.71 -7.31 -13.28
CA ARG A 371 16.47 -6.46 -14.45
C ARG A 371 15.33 -6.94 -15.34
N VAL A 372 15.09 -8.25 -15.41
CA VAL A 372 14.03 -8.83 -16.25
C VAL A 372 12.69 -9.03 -15.54
N SER A 373 12.62 -8.80 -14.22
CA SER A 373 11.36 -8.93 -13.48
C SER A 373 10.38 -7.81 -13.83
N GLU A 374 9.46 -8.06 -14.76
CA GLU A 374 8.49 -7.06 -15.22
C GLU A 374 7.62 -6.51 -14.09
N LYS A 375 7.20 -7.37 -13.16
CA LYS A 375 6.39 -6.97 -12.00
C LYS A 375 7.16 -6.05 -11.05
N LEU A 376 8.42 -6.36 -10.74
CA LEU A 376 9.26 -5.46 -9.95
C LEU A 376 9.42 -4.11 -10.64
N GLN A 377 9.74 -4.12 -11.95
CA GLN A 377 9.89 -2.90 -12.72
C GLN A 377 8.59 -2.07 -12.76
N GLY A 378 7.43 -2.73 -12.84
CA GLY A 378 6.11 -2.10 -12.75
C GLY A 378 5.88 -1.42 -11.39
N HIS A 379 6.19 -2.11 -10.30
CA HIS A 379 6.06 -1.57 -8.95
C HIS A 379 7.01 -0.40 -8.69
N ILE A 380 8.26 -0.47 -9.15
CA ILE A 380 9.20 0.64 -9.00
C ILE A 380 8.74 1.87 -9.80
N ARG A 381 8.18 1.70 -11.00
CA ARG A 381 7.55 2.81 -11.74
C ARG A 381 6.36 3.41 -11.00
N LEU A 382 5.59 2.57 -10.29
CA LEU A 382 4.49 3.04 -9.46
C LEU A 382 5.00 3.92 -8.30
N LEU A 383 6.04 3.47 -7.59
CA LEU A 383 6.68 4.24 -6.52
C LEU A 383 7.29 5.56 -6.99
N LEU A 384 7.89 5.56 -8.19
CA LEU A 384 8.43 6.76 -8.81
C LEU A 384 7.34 7.76 -9.24
N SER A 385 6.17 7.27 -9.64
CA SER A 385 5.06 8.14 -10.09
C SER A 385 4.22 8.71 -8.95
N HIS A 386 4.15 8.01 -7.82
CA HIS A 386 3.35 8.43 -6.65
C HIS A 386 4.19 8.98 -5.50
N GLY A 387 5.52 8.90 -5.60
CA GLY A 387 6.40 9.19 -4.48
C GLY A 387 7.48 10.23 -4.73
N ALA A 388 8.08 10.64 -3.62
CA ALA A 388 9.20 11.56 -3.59
C ALA A 388 10.04 11.32 -2.32
N MET A 389 11.24 11.89 -2.26
CA MET A 389 12.05 11.89 -1.04
C MET A 389 11.37 12.61 0.13
N TYR A 390 10.57 13.64 -0.16
CA TYR A 390 9.76 14.36 0.79
C TYR A 390 8.49 14.88 0.10
N ASN A 391 7.45 15.15 0.89
CA ASN A 391 6.20 15.74 0.41
C ASN A 391 5.76 16.88 1.35
N ILE A 392 4.99 17.84 0.84
CA ILE A 392 4.39 18.89 1.66
C ILE A 392 2.87 18.71 1.62
N CYS A 393 2.27 18.50 2.79
CA CYS A 393 0.83 18.29 2.93
C CYS A 393 0.28 19.04 4.14
N ASN A 394 -0.67 19.95 3.90
CA ASN A 394 -1.29 20.80 4.93
C ASN A 394 -0.27 21.56 5.77
N ASP A 395 0.67 22.22 5.10
CA ASP A 395 1.75 22.97 5.74
C ASP A 395 2.69 22.10 6.62
N ASN A 396 2.60 20.77 6.51
CA ASN A 396 3.54 19.84 7.14
C ASN A 396 4.51 19.28 6.10
N LEU A 397 5.79 19.23 6.46
CA LEU A 397 6.81 18.50 5.72
C LEU A 397 6.76 17.03 6.13
N LEU A 398 6.49 16.16 5.17
CA LEU A 398 6.52 14.71 5.32
C LEU A 398 7.85 14.21 4.75
N PHE A 399 8.60 13.46 5.54
CA PHE A 399 9.80 12.74 5.12
C PHE A 399 9.95 11.48 5.97
N HIS A 400 10.64 10.48 5.42
CA HIS A 400 11.01 9.29 6.15
C HIS A 400 12.37 9.53 6.83
N ALA A 401 12.46 9.27 8.13
CA ALA A 401 13.59 9.68 8.98
C ALA A 401 14.66 8.60 9.12
#